data_AF-A0A2E0FJQ4-F1
#
_entry.id   AF-A0A2E0FJQ4-F1
#
_cell.length_a   1.000
_cell.length_b   1.000
_cell.length_c   1.000
_cell.angle_alpha   90.00
_cell.angle_beta   90.00
_cell.angle_gamma   90.00
#
_symmetry.space_group_name_H-M   'P 1'
#
loop_
_entity.id
_entity.type
_entity.pdbx_description
1 polymer ?
#
loop_
_entity_poly.entity_id
_entity_poly.type
_entity_poly.pdbx_seq_one_letter_code
_entity_poly.pdbx_strand_id
1 'polypeptide(L)' 'MKLIPMKKYILLAILFAFFTGISLGQAPHLVNYQAVAHDATGALLTNQSVTVTFGIYRGSATGTLVWEEDHTLS' A
#
# COMPACT_ATOMS: atom_id res chain seq x y z
N MET A 1 1.85 25.75 44.45
CA MET A 1 1.22 24.89 43.42
C MET A 1 0.91 25.76 42.21
N LYS A 2 1.65 25.61 41.10
CA LYS A 2 1.54 26.50 39.94
C LYS A 2 0.38 26.00 39.06
N LEU A 3 -0.73 26.75 39.03
CA LEU A 3 -1.91 26.41 38.22
C LEU A 3 -1.54 26.50 36.74
N ILE A 4 -1.66 25.39 36.03
CA ILE A 4 -1.41 25.32 34.59
C ILE A 4 -2.55 26.09 33.89
N PRO A 5 -2.26 27.07 33.02
CA PRO A 5 -3.30 27.90 32.42
C PRO A 5 -4.16 27.09 31.43
N MET A 6 -5.50 27.16 31.61
CA MET A 6 -6.50 26.38 30.85
C MET A 6 -6.39 26.55 29.32
N LYS A 7 -5.88 27.70 28.86
CA LYS A 7 -5.63 27.99 27.43
C LYS A 7 -4.72 26.96 26.75
N LYS A 8 -3.82 26.31 27.49
CA LYS A 8 -2.91 25.28 26.94
C LYS A 8 -3.66 24.02 26.52
N TYR A 9 -4.71 23.63 27.25
CA TYR A 9 -5.51 22.44 26.93
C TYR A 9 -6.44 22.70 25.73
N ILE A 10 -6.95 23.93 25.60
CA ILE A 10 -7.75 24.34 24.45
C ILE A 10 -6.91 24.29 23.16
N LEU A 11 -5.67 24.81 23.20
CA LEU A 11 -4.77 24.74 22.06
C LEU A 11 -4.43 23.28 21.68
N LEU A 12 -4.21 22.43 22.68
CA LEU A 12 -3.93 21.00 22.46
C LEU A 12 -5.13 20.27 21.84
N ALA A 13 -6.35 20.57 22.30
CA ALA A 13 -7.57 19.99 21.77
C ALA A 13 -7.82 20.38 20.30
N ILE A 14 -7.58 21.66 19.96
CA ILE A 14 -7.67 22.15 18.57
C ILE A 14 -6.65 21.42 17.70
N LEU A 15 -5.39 21.32 18.15
CA LEU A 15 -4.35 20.61 17.41
C LEU A 15 -4.73 19.14 17.16
N PHE A 16 -5.26 18.46 18.18
CA PHE A 16 -5.68 17.07 18.07
C PHE A 16 -6.84 16.88 17.08
N ALA A 17 -7.82 17.78 17.08
CA ALA A 17 -8.94 17.76 16.13
C ALA A 17 -8.48 17.97 14.66
N PHE A 18 -7.47 18.81 14.44
CA PHE A 18 -6.87 18.98 13.10
C PHE A 18 -6.14 17.72 12.64
N PHE A 19 -5.40 17.03 13.51
CA PHE A 19 -4.67 15.81 13.16
C PHE A 19 -5.58 14.64 12.75
N THR A 20 -6.79 14.54 13.31
CA THR A 20 -7.71 13.46 12.94
C THR A 20 -8.30 13.60 11.53
N GLY A 21 -8.38 14.82 10.98
CA GLY A 21 -8.96 15.07 9.65
C GLY A 21 -8.04 14.74 8.47
N ILE A 22 -6.76 14.48 8.72
CA ILE A 22 -5.71 14.23 7.70
C ILE A 22 -5.20 12.78 7.72
N SER A 23 -5.86 11.89 8.47
CA SER A 23 -5.50 10.47 8.48
C SER A 23 -5.89 9.80 7.16
N LEU A 24 -5.00 9.89 6.17
CA LEU A 24 -5.02 9.02 5.00
C LEU A 24 -4.35 7.71 5.43
N GLY A 25 -5.12 6.64 5.62
CA GLY A 25 -4.54 5.31 5.79
C GLY A 25 -3.75 4.97 4.53
N GLN A 26 -2.44 4.77 4.67
CA GLN A 26 -1.62 4.33 3.54
C GLN A 26 -2.16 2.98 3.07
N ALA A 27 -2.55 2.88 1.79
CA ALA A 27 -2.75 1.57 1.18
C ALA A 27 -1.45 0.78 1.36
N PRO A 28 -1.50 -0.54 1.60
CA PRO A 28 -0.29 -1.36 1.73
C PRO A 28 0.65 -1.05 0.55
N HIS A 29 1.83 -0.56 0.85
CA HIS A 29 2.83 -0.34 -0.18
C HIS A 29 3.38 -1.72 -0.56
N LEU A 30 3.06 -2.13 -1.77
CA LEU A 30 3.40 -3.40 -2.42
C LEU A 30 2.67 -4.62 -1.84
N VAL A 31 2.38 -5.59 -2.71
CA VAL A 31 1.90 -6.91 -2.31
C VAL A 31 3.10 -7.83 -2.22
N ASN A 32 3.25 -8.56 -1.11
CA ASN A 32 4.29 -9.58 -1.03
C ASN A 32 3.87 -10.82 -1.81
N TYR A 33 4.69 -11.23 -2.77
CA TYR A 33 4.49 -12.47 -3.54
C TYR A 33 5.82 -13.14 -3.88
N GLN A 34 5.74 -14.44 -4.14
CA GLN A 34 6.84 -15.25 -4.68
C GLN A 34 6.25 -16.12 -5.79
N ALA A 35 6.97 -16.21 -6.91
CA ALA A 35 6.54 -16.97 -8.08
C ALA A 35 7.73 -17.68 -8.74
N VAL A 36 7.44 -18.76 -9.47
CA VAL A 36 8.43 -19.50 -10.27
C VAL A 36 7.87 -19.65 -11.68
N ALA A 37 8.55 -19.06 -12.66
CA ALA A 37 8.11 -19.05 -14.05
C ALA A 37 8.60 -20.29 -14.80
N HIS A 38 7.72 -20.88 -15.62
CA HIS A 38 8.02 -22.04 -16.46
C HIS A 38 7.59 -21.76 -17.91
N ASP A 39 8.23 -22.42 -18.87
CA ASP A 39 7.84 -22.38 -20.28
C ASP A 39 6.70 -23.38 -20.60
N ALA A 40 6.29 -23.44 -21.88
CA ALA A 40 5.23 -24.33 -22.36
C ALA A 40 5.55 -25.84 -22.23
N THR A 41 6.83 -26.19 -22.03
CA THR A 41 7.28 -27.57 -21.80
C THR A 41 7.36 -27.91 -20.31
N GLY A 42 7.18 -26.93 -19.43
CA GLY A 42 7.34 -27.06 -17.98
C GLY A 42 8.78 -26.89 -17.50
N ALA A 43 9.69 -26.40 -18.34
CA ALA A 43 11.06 -26.07 -17.93
C ALA A 43 11.11 -24.71 -17.22
N LEU A 44 11.99 -24.58 -16.21
CA LEU A 44 12.16 -23.32 -15.48
C LEU A 44 12.73 -22.23 -16.38
N LEU A 45 12.12 -21.04 -16.33
CA LEU A 45 12.68 -19.83 -16.92
C LEU A 45 13.73 -19.27 -15.96
N THR A 46 15.00 -19.58 -16.20
CA THR A 46 16.14 -19.13 -15.39
C THR A 46 17.05 -18.19 -16.18
N ASN A 47 17.76 -17.29 -15.47
CA ASN A 47 18.77 -16.38 -16.06
C ASN A 47 18.22 -15.47 -17.18
N GLN A 48 16.97 -15.04 -17.05
CA GLN A 48 16.33 -14.13 -17.98
C GLN A 48 15.47 -13.13 -17.21
N SER A 49 15.32 -11.94 -17.79
CA SER A 49 14.44 -10.92 -17.23
C SER A 49 12.98 -11.36 -17.32
N VAL A 50 12.27 -11.26 -16.20
CA VAL A 50 10.83 -11.55 -16.09
C VAL A 50 10.17 -10.40 -15.35
N THR A 51 9.14 -9.81 -15.94
CA THR A 51 8.28 -8.83 -15.28
C THR A 51 6.97 -9.50 -14.86
N VAL A 52 6.62 -9.34 -13.59
CA VAL A 52 5.34 -9.75 -13.02
C VAL A 52 4.51 -8.51 -12.76
N THR A 53 3.33 -8.45 -13.38
CA THR A 53 2.34 -7.40 -13.13
C THR A 53 1.28 -7.95 -12.19
N PHE A 54 1.04 -7.26 -11.08
CA PHE A 54 -0.01 -7.60 -10.11
C PHE A 54 -1.09 -6.52 -10.15
N GLY A 55 -2.36 -6.92 -10.26
CA GLY A 55 -3.50 -6.01 -10.32
C GLY A 55 -4.63 -6.40 -9.36
N ILE A 56 -5.26 -5.40 -8.72
CA ILE A 56 -6.45 -5.59 -7.88
C ILE A 56 -7.66 -5.02 -8.60
N TYR A 57 -8.65 -5.87 -8.85
CA TYR A 57 -9.93 -5.51 -9.47
C TYR A 57 -11.04 -5.44 -8.42
N ARG A 58 -11.88 -4.40 -8.49
CA ARG A 58 -13.00 -4.19 -7.57
C ARG A 58 -14.26 -4.89 -8.07
N GLY A 59 -14.87 -5.71 -7.21
CA GLY A 59 -16.20 -6.29 -7.41
C GLY A 59 -16.25 -7.57 -8.26
N SER A 60 -15.37 -7.71 -9.26
CA SER A 60 -15.24 -8.94 -10.05
C SER A 60 -13.88 -9.01 -10.76
N ALA A 61 -13.53 -10.17 -11.33
CA ALA A 61 -12.29 -10.38 -12.07
C ALA A 61 -12.16 -9.50 -13.33
N THR A 62 -13.26 -9.00 -13.87
CA THR A 62 -13.30 -8.06 -15.00
C THR A 62 -13.82 -6.67 -14.59
N GLY A 63 -13.76 -6.37 -13.29
CA GLY A 63 -14.24 -5.10 -12.73
C GLY A 63 -13.28 -3.95 -12.98
N THR A 64 -13.38 -2.90 -12.16
CA THR A 64 -12.46 -1.76 -12.24
C THR A 64 -11.11 -2.13 -11.63
N LEU A 65 -10.02 -1.96 -12.36
CA LEU A 65 -8.65 -2.01 -11.82
C LEU A 65 -8.45 -0.81 -10.87
N VAL A 66 -8.10 -1.09 -9.62
CA VAL A 66 -7.99 -0.05 -8.58
C VAL A 66 -6.59 0.09 -8.03
N TRP A 67 -5.70 -0.84 -8.37
CA TRP A 67 -4.30 -0.81 -8.03
C TRP A 67 -3.53 -1.77 -8.94
N GLU A 68 -2.32 -1.38 -9.32
CA GLU A 68 -1.42 -2.15 -10.17
C GLU A 68 0.03 -1.90 -9.75
N GLU A 69 0.87 -2.92 -9.82
CA GLU A 69 2.32 -2.83 -9.65
C GLU A 69 3.05 -3.75 -10.65
N ASP A 70 4.25 -3.33 -11.04
CA ASP A 70 5.19 -4.12 -11.82
C ASP A 70 6.42 -4.46 -10.99
N HIS A 71 6.86 -5.72 -11.04
CA HIS A 71 8.12 -6.18 -10.46
C HIS A 71 8.92 -6.92 -11.52
N THR A 72 10.07 -6.37 -11.85
CA THR A 72 11.01 -6.98 -12.80
C THR A 72 12.14 -7.65 -12.04
N LEU A 73 12.30 -8.96 -12.23
CA LEU A 73 13.49 -9.71 -11.84
C LEU A 73 14.43 -9.77 -13.04
N SER A 74 15.65 -9.26 -12.90
CA SER A 74 16.69 -9.20 -13.94
C SER A 74 17.84 -10.15 -13.66
#